data_AF-A0A7Y8DIY5-F1
#
_entry.id   AF-A0A7Y8DIY5-F1
#
_cell.length_a   1.000
_cell.length_b   1.000
_cell.length_c   1.000
_cell.angle_alpha   90.00
_cell.angle_beta   90.00
_cell.angle_gamma   90.00
#
_symmetry.space_group_name_H-M   'P 1'
#
loop_
_entity.id
_entity.type
_entity.pdbx_description
1 polymer ?
#
loop_
_entity_poly.entity_id
_entity_poly.type
_entity_poly.pdbx_seq_one_letter_code
_entity_poly.pdbx_strand_id
1 'polypeptide(L)'
;MSGMTINNSVTIRPEYSRYAAGVAMTANNVSRNIDFSIDSVLSNGDTAQGGFRNTEQNSQLLNSMLDMFTRFFTQLQSLLSDKGANVEPGAVPLHKTQVLPNADTSTPDPHTEHLPDLSSKRNGAKADDIWGGFRQGPDGNCVTVSAIKACMVKFGQSPTDIYKTVKKIPEGYQVTMRDGFSLKLSHQELAEGIRGAKFVGRDKEMLKDAHFLFAVSAKRAQMENNDGRAARSYSAAVRSLNDGEDERGAGEGFLRLGVKAHMKKVPVSELAKGTLGMVNRTGHSVAVINGIEELYGKKGGAPRRGDAIALV
;
A
#
# COMPACT_ATOMS: atom_id res chain seq x y z
N MET A 1 48.73 -1.46 17.45
CA MET A 1 48.20 -0.16 16.98
C MET A 1 48.51 -0.03 15.49
N SER A 2 47.51 -0.07 14.63
CA SER A 2 47.56 0.61 13.32
C SER A 2 46.13 0.67 12.78
N GLY A 3 45.63 1.90 12.63
CA GLY A 3 44.27 2.20 12.20
C GLY A 3 44.15 2.18 10.68
N MET A 4 43.02 1.68 10.19
CA MET A 4 42.63 1.78 8.79
C MET A 4 41.43 2.73 8.71
N THR A 5 41.67 3.94 8.21
CA THR A 5 40.65 4.97 7.94
C THR A 5 40.05 4.70 6.57
N ILE A 6 38.73 4.55 6.48
CA ILE A 6 37.99 4.44 5.21
C ILE A 6 37.30 5.79 4.95
N ASN A 7 37.80 6.51 3.94
CA ASN A 7 37.17 7.72 3.41
C ASN A 7 35.97 7.35 2.53
N ASN A 8 34.76 7.72 2.96
CA ASN A 8 33.55 7.66 2.14
C ASN A 8 33.36 9.01 1.42
N SER A 9 33.92 9.15 0.22
CA SER A 9 33.53 10.21 -0.72
C SER A 9 32.60 9.62 -1.77
N VAL A 10 31.29 9.81 -1.60
CA VAL A 10 30.30 9.50 -2.65
C VAL A 10 30.13 10.76 -3.50
N THR A 11 30.69 10.71 -4.70
CA THR A 11 30.49 11.70 -5.77
C THR A 11 29.03 11.67 -6.22
N ILE A 12 28.27 12.71 -5.91
CA ILE A 12 26.91 12.91 -6.42
C ILE A 12 27.01 13.34 -7.89
N ARG A 13 26.44 12.55 -8.81
CA ARG A 13 26.34 12.90 -10.23
C ARG A 13 25.36 14.07 -10.45
N PRO A 14 25.68 15.06 -11.31
CA PRO A 14 24.95 16.33 -11.37
C PRO A 14 23.76 16.30 -12.35
N GLU A 15 22.83 15.36 -12.18
CA GLU A 15 21.79 15.11 -13.19
C GLU A 15 20.35 15.40 -12.71
N TYR A 16 20.16 15.93 -11.50
CA TYR A 16 18.84 16.26 -10.95
C TYR A 16 18.70 17.70 -10.42
N SER A 17 19.40 18.67 -11.02
CA SER A 17 19.36 20.09 -10.59
C SER A 17 18.69 21.06 -11.58
N ARG A 18 17.79 20.59 -12.45
CA ARG A 18 17.12 21.46 -13.44
C ARG A 18 15.62 21.24 -13.56
N TYR A 19 14.90 21.37 -12.45
CA TYR A 19 13.45 21.66 -12.51
C TYR A 19 13.08 22.69 -11.44
N ALA A 20 13.78 23.83 -11.43
CA ALA A 20 13.41 24.99 -10.63
C ALA A 20 13.94 26.28 -11.27
N ALA A 21 13.42 26.65 -12.45
CA ALA A 21 13.40 28.04 -12.94
C ALA A 21 12.56 28.09 -14.23
N GLY A 22 11.48 28.88 -14.23
CA GLY A 22 10.68 29.14 -15.42
C GLY A 22 11.22 30.31 -16.23
N VAL A 23 11.05 30.25 -17.55
CA VAL A 23 10.93 31.42 -18.44
C VAL A 23 9.93 31.04 -19.54
N ALA A 24 8.94 31.90 -19.76
CA ALA A 24 7.97 31.82 -20.85
C ALA A 24 8.67 32.07 -22.19
N MET A 25 8.34 31.27 -23.21
CA MET A 25 8.65 31.55 -24.61
C MET A 25 7.44 31.15 -25.48
N THR A 26 7.19 32.01 -26.44
CA THR A 26 6.02 32.22 -27.30
C THR A 26 5.74 31.12 -28.32
N ALA A 27 4.48 31.10 -28.75
CA ALA A 27 3.92 30.25 -29.80
C ALA A 27 4.64 30.37 -31.15
N ASN A 28 4.68 29.26 -31.90
CA ASN A 28 4.67 29.27 -33.36
C ASN A 28 3.97 28.02 -33.89
N ASN A 29 2.93 28.27 -34.69
CA ASN A 29 2.17 27.30 -35.47
C ASN A 29 3.02 26.69 -36.58
N VAL A 30 2.96 25.37 -36.74
CA VAL A 30 3.20 24.71 -38.04
C VAL A 30 2.18 23.59 -38.20
N SER A 31 1.21 23.83 -39.07
CA SER A 31 0.26 22.84 -39.59
C SER A 31 1.00 21.77 -40.40
N ARG A 32 0.68 20.49 -40.15
CA ARG A 32 0.88 19.42 -41.12
C ARG A 32 -0.34 18.51 -41.14
N ASN A 33 -1.06 18.58 -42.26
CA ASN A 33 -2.08 17.64 -42.68
C ASN A 33 -1.43 16.26 -42.91
N ILE A 34 -2.08 15.20 -42.45
CA ILE A 34 -1.83 13.83 -42.92
C ILE A 34 -3.18 13.28 -43.36
N ASP A 35 -3.31 13.08 -44.67
CA ASP A 35 -4.40 12.39 -45.34
C ASP A 35 -4.42 10.91 -44.93
N PHE A 36 -5.61 10.39 -44.60
CA PHE A 36 -5.89 8.97 -44.50
C PHE A 36 -6.78 8.55 -45.66
N SER A 37 -6.20 7.89 -46.67
CA SER A 37 -6.96 7.20 -47.71
C SER A 37 -7.39 5.81 -47.19
N ILE A 38 -8.69 5.58 -47.24
CA ILE A 38 -9.34 4.28 -47.11
C ILE A 38 -9.41 3.68 -48.51
N ASP A 39 -8.88 2.47 -48.71
CA ASP A 39 -9.39 1.58 -49.74
C ASP A 39 -9.20 0.11 -49.38
N SER A 40 -10.30 -0.61 -49.58
CA SER A 40 -10.57 -2.00 -49.31
C SER A 40 -10.11 -2.93 -50.45
N VAL A 41 -9.59 -4.12 -50.12
CA VAL A 41 -9.67 -5.30 -51.01
C VAL A 41 -9.95 -6.55 -50.18
N LEU A 42 -11.09 -7.18 -50.49
CA LEU A 42 -11.51 -8.53 -50.07
C LEU A 42 -10.81 -9.59 -50.93
N SER A 43 -10.43 -10.73 -50.34
CA SER A 43 -10.58 -12.05 -50.97
C SER A 43 -10.36 -13.20 -49.96
N ASN A 44 -11.10 -14.28 -50.18
CA ASN A 44 -11.44 -15.38 -49.29
C ASN A 44 -10.35 -16.48 -49.13
N GLY A 45 -10.49 -17.26 -48.05
CA GLY A 45 -9.89 -18.59 -47.88
C GLY A 45 -10.33 -19.31 -46.60
N ASP A 46 -11.25 -20.27 -46.74
CA ASP A 46 -11.70 -21.32 -45.81
C ASP A 46 -10.53 -22.06 -45.11
N THR A 47 -10.58 -22.76 -43.96
CA THR A 47 -11.59 -23.55 -43.23
C THR A 47 -10.97 -23.95 -41.87
N ALA A 48 -11.76 -24.13 -40.79
CA ALA A 48 -11.75 -25.32 -39.90
C ALA A 48 -12.48 -25.08 -38.57
N GLN A 49 -13.25 -26.11 -38.19
CA GLN A 49 -14.18 -26.22 -37.07
C GLN A 49 -13.52 -26.36 -35.68
N GLY A 50 -14.27 -25.92 -34.65
CA GLY A 50 -14.20 -26.40 -33.27
C GLY A 50 -14.88 -25.37 -32.35
N GLY A 51 -15.96 -25.62 -31.61
CA GLY A 51 -16.59 -26.84 -31.12
C GLY A 51 -17.16 -26.49 -29.74
N PHE A 52 -18.48 -26.56 -29.59
CA PHE A 52 -19.23 -26.28 -28.37
C PHE A 52 -18.69 -27.03 -27.14
N ARG A 53 -18.11 -26.33 -26.13
CA ARG A 53 -17.67 -26.95 -24.85
C ARG A 53 -17.64 -26.01 -23.62
N ASN A 54 -18.51 -24.99 -23.50
CA ASN A 54 -18.41 -24.01 -22.39
C ASN A 54 -19.58 -23.92 -21.40
N THR A 55 -20.58 -24.80 -21.44
CA THR A 55 -21.71 -24.76 -20.49
C THR A 55 -21.60 -25.74 -19.33
N GLU A 56 -21.06 -26.95 -19.55
CA GLU A 56 -20.93 -27.97 -18.49
C GLU A 56 -19.80 -27.71 -17.50
N GLN A 57 -18.67 -27.14 -17.93
CA GLN A 57 -17.59 -26.77 -17.01
C GLN A 57 -18.00 -25.61 -16.09
N ASN A 58 -18.80 -24.67 -16.60
CA ASN A 58 -19.32 -23.56 -15.81
C ASN A 58 -20.36 -24.03 -14.77
N SER A 59 -21.21 -25.01 -15.09
CA SER A 59 -22.14 -25.58 -14.11
C SER A 59 -21.43 -26.43 -13.04
N GLN A 60 -20.38 -27.16 -13.41
CA GLN A 60 -19.54 -27.91 -12.46
C GLN A 60 -18.78 -26.98 -11.50
N LEU A 61 -18.28 -25.84 -12.00
CA LEU A 61 -17.62 -24.84 -11.17
C LEU A 61 -18.60 -24.20 -10.19
N LEU A 62 -19.81 -23.86 -10.63
CA LEU A 62 -20.87 -23.31 -9.78
C LEU A 62 -21.31 -24.31 -8.70
N ASN A 63 -21.51 -25.58 -9.07
CA ASN A 63 -21.89 -26.63 -8.10
C ASN A 63 -20.78 -26.87 -7.06
N SER A 64 -19.52 -26.83 -7.48
CA SER A 64 -18.38 -26.94 -6.57
C SER A 64 -18.30 -25.76 -5.58
N MET A 65 -18.67 -24.56 -6.03
CA MET A 65 -18.76 -23.38 -5.16
C MET A 65 -19.92 -23.45 -4.16
N LEU A 66 -21.09 -23.96 -4.57
CA LEU A 66 -22.24 -24.21 -3.68
C LEU A 66 -21.93 -25.28 -2.62
N ASP A 67 -21.22 -26.33 -2.99
CA ASP A 67 -20.78 -27.38 -2.07
C ASP A 67 -19.81 -26.86 -1.01
N MET A 68 -18.84 -26.03 -1.44
CA MET A 68 -17.92 -25.37 -0.50
C MET A 68 -18.66 -24.46 0.47
N PHE A 69 -19.65 -23.70 0.00
CA PHE A 69 -20.43 -22.80 0.84
C PHE A 69 -21.27 -23.56 1.86
N THR A 70 -21.89 -24.67 1.44
CA THR A 70 -22.71 -25.52 2.32
C THR A 70 -21.87 -26.14 3.43
N ARG A 71 -20.67 -26.64 3.12
CA ARG A 71 -19.75 -27.22 4.12
C ARG A 71 -19.27 -26.17 5.13
N PHE A 72 -19.00 -24.95 4.68
CA PHE A 72 -18.64 -23.84 5.56
C PHE A 72 -19.78 -23.49 6.52
N PHE A 73 -21.02 -23.44 6.03
CA PHE A 73 -22.19 -23.11 6.86
C PHE A 73 -22.48 -24.19 7.91
N THR A 74 -22.38 -25.48 7.55
CA THR A 74 -22.57 -26.58 8.50
C THR A 74 -21.50 -26.60 9.60
N GLN A 75 -20.25 -26.25 9.27
CA GLN A 75 -19.19 -26.09 10.27
C GLN A 75 -19.44 -24.93 11.22
N LEU A 76 -19.97 -23.80 10.71
CA LEU A 76 -20.33 -22.66 11.55
C LEU A 76 -21.48 -22.97 12.50
N GLN A 77 -22.51 -23.69 12.04
CA GLN A 77 -23.63 -24.12 12.89
C GLN A 77 -23.21 -25.11 13.98
N SER A 78 -22.30 -26.03 13.66
CA SER A 78 -21.72 -26.97 14.63
C SER A 78 -21.01 -26.25 15.78
N LEU A 79 -20.22 -25.22 15.47
CA LEU A 79 -19.50 -24.42 16.46
C LEU A 79 -20.42 -23.53 17.32
N LEU A 80 -21.62 -23.21 16.83
CA LEU A 80 -22.60 -22.40 17.55
C LEU A 80 -23.63 -23.23 18.34
N SER A 81 -23.67 -24.55 18.12
CA SER A 81 -24.65 -25.45 18.76
C SER A 81 -24.14 -26.12 20.04
N ASP A 82 -22.85 -25.95 20.39
CA ASP A 82 -22.30 -26.54 21.62
C ASP A 82 -22.27 -25.53 22.77
N LYS A 83 -23.45 -25.30 23.37
CA LYS A 83 -23.57 -24.72 24.71
C LYS A 83 -24.95 -25.00 25.31
N GLY A 84 -25.01 -26.05 26.13
CA GLY A 84 -26.17 -26.33 26.97
C GLY A 84 -25.85 -27.30 28.10
N ALA A 85 -25.50 -26.78 29.28
CA ALA A 85 -25.76 -27.44 30.57
C ALA A 85 -25.73 -26.40 31.71
N ASN A 86 -26.91 -26.13 32.26
CA ASN A 86 -27.20 -25.32 33.44
C ASN A 86 -26.81 -26.03 34.75
N VAL A 87 -26.35 -25.30 35.77
CA VAL A 87 -26.67 -25.56 37.20
C VAL A 87 -26.65 -24.22 38.00
N GLU A 88 -27.70 -23.97 38.78
CA GLU A 88 -27.87 -22.97 39.86
C GLU A 88 -28.33 -23.72 41.15
N PRO A 89 -28.53 -23.09 42.34
CA PRO A 89 -27.69 -22.17 43.13
C PRO A 89 -27.60 -22.60 44.63
N GLY A 90 -26.70 -22.02 45.44
CA GLY A 90 -26.58 -22.31 46.88
C GLY A 90 -25.99 -21.14 47.69
N ALA A 91 -26.60 -20.82 48.84
CA ALA A 91 -26.57 -19.52 49.52
C ALA A 91 -25.59 -19.39 50.73
N VAL A 92 -24.89 -18.24 50.79
CA VAL A 92 -24.35 -17.37 51.91
C VAL A 92 -23.57 -17.95 53.13
N PRO A 93 -22.64 -17.21 53.81
CA PRO A 93 -22.86 -15.88 54.43
C PRO A 93 -21.78 -14.79 54.28
N LEU A 94 -22.26 -13.56 54.51
CA LEU A 94 -21.65 -12.24 54.53
C LEU A 94 -20.47 -12.11 55.51
N HIS A 95 -19.34 -11.56 55.07
CA HIS A 95 -18.36 -10.87 55.94
C HIS A 95 -18.01 -9.52 55.31
N LYS A 96 -18.28 -8.43 56.05
CA LYS A 96 -17.85 -7.07 55.72
C LYS A 96 -16.36 -6.94 56.02
N THR A 97 -15.55 -6.63 55.01
CA THR A 97 -14.22 -6.04 55.21
C THR A 97 -14.14 -4.72 54.48
N GLN A 98 -13.64 -3.72 55.19
CA GLN A 98 -13.59 -2.31 54.83
C GLN A 98 -12.73 -2.04 53.59
N VAL A 99 -13.17 -1.01 52.86
CA VAL A 99 -12.59 -0.46 51.64
C VAL A 99 -11.28 0.27 51.92
N LEU A 100 -10.24 -0.09 51.16
CA LEU A 100 -9.13 0.80 50.80
C LEU A 100 -9.10 0.89 49.26
N PRO A 101 -8.83 2.05 48.65
CA PRO A 101 -8.81 2.17 47.20
C PRO A 101 -7.55 1.47 46.68
N ASN A 102 -7.71 0.31 46.05
CA ASN A 102 -6.63 -0.28 45.28
C ASN A 102 -6.35 0.61 44.08
N ALA A 103 -5.11 1.06 43.99
CA ALA A 103 -4.55 1.68 42.81
C ALA A 103 -4.92 0.84 41.58
N ASP A 104 -5.41 1.53 40.57
CA ASP A 104 -5.84 0.99 39.29
C ASP A 104 -4.64 0.35 38.58
N THR A 105 -4.31 -0.89 38.93
CA THR A 105 -3.51 -1.75 38.07
C THR A 105 -4.47 -2.33 37.05
N SER A 106 -4.84 -1.52 36.06
CA SER A 106 -5.39 -2.01 34.82
C SER A 106 -4.37 -3.00 34.24
N THR A 107 -4.64 -4.29 34.41
CA THR A 107 -3.93 -5.37 33.73
C THR A 107 -3.84 -5.05 32.24
N PRO A 108 -2.66 -5.10 31.60
CA PRO A 108 -2.56 -4.96 30.15
C PRO A 108 -3.47 -6.00 29.49
N ASP A 109 -4.28 -5.55 28.54
CA ASP A 109 -5.14 -6.40 27.72
C ASP A 109 -4.33 -7.58 27.14
N PRO A 110 -4.69 -8.87 27.40
CA PRO A 110 -3.86 -10.02 27.05
C PRO A 110 -3.68 -10.27 25.54
N HIS A 111 -4.26 -9.44 24.67
CA HIS A 111 -4.24 -9.64 23.23
C HIS A 111 -3.79 -8.43 22.42
N THR A 112 -2.81 -7.66 22.91
CA THR A 112 -2.00 -6.89 21.95
C THR A 112 -1.10 -7.87 21.20
N GLU A 113 -1.58 -8.36 20.05
CA GLU A 113 -0.81 -9.23 19.16
C GLU A 113 0.57 -8.58 18.91
N HIS A 114 1.64 -9.25 19.35
CA HIS A 114 2.99 -8.72 19.24
C HIS A 114 3.47 -8.81 17.78
N LEU A 115 3.60 -7.65 17.14
CA LEU A 115 4.00 -7.50 15.75
C LEU A 115 5.43 -6.90 15.68
N PRO A 116 6.49 -7.72 15.70
CA PRO A 116 7.87 -7.23 15.89
C PRO A 116 8.42 -6.41 14.71
N ASP A 117 7.88 -6.59 13.51
CA ASP A 117 8.33 -5.90 12.29
C ASP A 117 7.61 -4.55 12.07
N LEU A 118 6.79 -4.16 13.05
CA LEU A 118 5.97 -2.95 13.03
C LEU A 118 6.34 -2.09 14.24
N SER A 119 6.08 -0.79 14.17
CA SER A 119 6.27 0.07 15.34
C SER A 119 5.29 -0.28 16.47
N SER A 120 5.43 0.37 17.63
CA SER A 120 4.44 0.30 18.70
C SER A 120 3.24 1.24 18.53
N LYS A 121 3.25 2.15 17.53
CA LYS A 121 2.13 3.08 17.28
C LYS A 121 0.88 2.30 16.87
N ARG A 122 -0.28 2.62 17.43
CA ARG A 122 -1.57 1.98 17.14
C ARG A 122 -2.69 3.00 17.23
N ASN A 123 -3.89 2.60 16.83
CA ASN A 123 -5.13 3.34 17.04
C ASN A 123 -5.09 4.75 16.42
N GLY A 124 -4.50 4.85 15.23
CA GLY A 124 -4.42 6.09 14.47
C GLY A 124 -3.34 7.08 14.92
N ALA A 125 -2.43 6.65 15.81
CA ALA A 125 -1.29 7.47 16.24
C ALA A 125 -0.50 7.99 15.03
N LYS A 126 -0.32 9.32 14.98
CA LYS A 126 0.34 10.00 13.86
C LYS A 126 1.86 9.88 13.95
N ALA A 127 2.51 10.02 12.80
CA ALA A 127 3.97 10.12 12.75
C ALA A 127 4.43 11.42 13.39
N ASP A 128 5.50 11.35 14.17
CA ASP A 128 6.05 12.53 14.87
C ASP A 128 6.72 13.48 13.86
N ASP A 129 7.32 12.91 12.80
CA ASP A 129 7.85 13.66 11.66
C ASP A 129 7.53 12.96 10.34
N ILE A 130 6.36 13.24 9.77
CA ILE A 130 5.95 12.70 8.45
C ILE A 130 6.89 13.13 7.31
N TRP A 131 7.59 14.25 7.47
CA TRP A 131 8.48 14.80 6.45
C TRP A 131 9.82 14.08 6.51
N GLY A 132 10.58 14.25 7.59
CA GLY A 132 11.95 13.76 7.72
C GLY A 132 12.11 12.39 8.37
N GLY A 133 11.03 11.76 8.85
CA GLY A 133 11.09 10.45 9.52
C GLY A 133 11.63 9.36 8.61
N PHE A 134 11.11 9.28 7.39
CA PHE A 134 11.70 8.52 6.28
C PHE A 134 11.49 9.22 4.93
N ARG A 135 12.27 8.85 3.93
CA ARG A 135 12.14 9.28 2.53
C ARG A 135 12.59 8.19 1.57
N GLN A 136 12.32 8.38 0.29
CA GLN A 136 12.91 7.56 -0.77
C GLN A 136 14.44 7.60 -0.75
N GLY A 137 15.04 6.49 -1.17
CA GLY A 137 16.46 6.39 -1.48
C GLY A 137 16.80 6.90 -2.89
N PRO A 138 17.91 6.43 -3.49
CA PRO A 138 18.30 6.81 -4.85
C PRO A 138 17.37 6.23 -5.93
N ASP A 139 16.55 5.24 -5.58
CA ASP A 139 15.69 4.51 -6.50
C ASP A 139 14.35 5.22 -6.72
N GLY A 140 13.72 4.96 -7.86
CA GLY A 140 12.53 5.63 -8.38
C GLY A 140 11.20 5.26 -7.69
N ASN A 141 11.21 4.97 -6.39
CA ASN A 141 10.02 4.55 -5.64
C ASN A 141 9.14 5.70 -5.12
N CYS A 142 9.21 6.86 -5.77
CA CYS A 142 8.49 8.08 -5.38
C CYS A 142 6.97 7.88 -5.27
N VAL A 143 6.36 7.10 -6.17
CA VAL A 143 4.94 6.71 -6.13
C VAL A 143 4.60 6.02 -4.80
N THR A 144 5.36 4.98 -4.47
CA THR A 144 5.12 4.17 -3.28
C THR A 144 5.34 4.97 -1.99
N VAL A 145 6.42 5.76 -1.93
CA VAL A 145 6.70 6.64 -0.77
C VAL A 145 5.60 7.68 -0.58
N SER A 146 5.14 8.30 -1.66
CA SER A 146 4.07 9.30 -1.63
C SER A 146 2.76 8.71 -1.09
N ALA A 147 2.38 7.54 -1.59
CA ALA A 147 1.18 6.85 -1.14
C ALA A 147 1.29 6.44 0.34
N ILE A 148 2.43 5.88 0.76
CA ILE A 148 2.68 5.51 2.16
C ILE A 148 2.52 6.74 3.07
N LYS A 149 3.17 7.86 2.74
CA LYS A 149 3.09 9.07 3.58
C LYS A 149 1.68 9.62 3.65
N ALA A 150 0.96 9.71 2.53
CA ALA A 150 -0.42 10.16 2.54
C ALA A 150 -1.32 9.22 3.39
N CYS A 151 -1.17 7.90 3.27
CA CYS A 151 -1.89 6.94 4.12
C CYS A 151 -1.54 7.08 5.60
N MET A 152 -0.26 7.31 5.94
CA MET A 152 0.17 7.55 7.32
C MET A 152 -0.46 8.81 7.93
N VAL A 153 -0.61 9.87 7.14
CA VAL A 153 -1.33 11.08 7.58
C VAL A 153 -2.81 10.79 7.77
N LYS A 154 -3.46 10.15 6.79
CA LYS A 154 -4.90 9.90 6.82
C LYS A 154 -5.30 8.98 7.96
N PHE A 155 -4.70 7.80 8.01
CA PHE A 155 -5.17 6.72 8.87
C PHE A 155 -4.39 6.62 10.18
N GLY A 156 -3.08 6.81 10.13
CA GLY A 156 -2.16 6.58 11.25
C GLY A 156 -0.85 6.00 10.74
N GLN A 157 0.25 6.16 11.49
CA GLN A 157 1.57 5.73 11.02
C GLN A 157 1.62 4.21 10.80
N SER A 158 0.98 3.44 11.67
CA SER A 158 1.16 1.99 11.67
C SER A 158 0.40 1.33 10.52
N PRO A 159 0.94 0.27 9.92
CA PRO A 159 0.22 -0.56 8.95
C PRO A 159 -1.08 -1.17 9.49
N THR A 160 -1.21 -1.33 10.82
CA THR A 160 -2.46 -1.73 11.47
C THR A 160 -3.54 -0.66 11.38
N ASP A 161 -3.15 0.62 11.22
CA ASP A 161 -4.07 1.73 11.03
C ASP A 161 -4.45 1.88 9.55
N ILE A 162 -3.58 1.48 8.62
CA ILE A 162 -3.80 1.62 7.17
C ILE A 162 -4.58 0.43 6.59
N TYR A 163 -4.22 -0.80 6.94
CA TYR A 163 -4.93 -1.99 6.47
C TYR A 163 -6.15 -2.31 7.33
N LYS A 164 -7.04 -3.18 6.82
CA LYS A 164 -8.20 -3.64 7.59
C LYS A 164 -7.75 -4.59 8.70
N THR A 165 -6.85 -5.52 8.39
CA THR A 165 -6.22 -6.40 9.39
C THR A 165 -4.77 -6.71 9.01
N VAL A 166 -3.90 -6.79 10.02
CA VAL A 166 -2.55 -7.34 9.92
C VAL A 166 -2.42 -8.37 11.03
N LYS A 167 -2.30 -9.65 10.67
CA LYS A 167 -2.20 -10.77 11.61
C LYS A 167 -0.89 -11.49 11.40
N LYS A 168 -0.16 -11.77 12.47
CA LYS A 168 1.04 -12.59 12.42
C LYS A 168 0.63 -14.06 12.27
N ILE A 169 1.34 -14.76 11.40
CA ILE A 169 1.22 -16.21 11.20
C ILE A 169 2.63 -16.83 11.29
N PRO A 170 2.78 -18.16 11.46
CA PRO A 170 4.10 -18.77 11.60
C PRO A 170 5.07 -18.41 10.46
N GLU A 171 4.54 -18.34 9.23
CA GLU A 171 5.33 -18.10 8.01
C GLU A 171 5.56 -16.61 7.69
N GLY A 172 4.95 -15.68 8.44
CA GLY A 172 5.00 -14.25 8.18
C GLY A 172 3.75 -13.51 8.64
N TYR A 173 3.04 -12.87 7.70
CA TYR A 173 1.85 -12.08 7.98
C TYR A 173 0.72 -12.40 7.01
N GLN A 174 -0.50 -12.45 7.52
CA GLN A 174 -1.73 -12.36 6.74
C GLN A 174 -2.23 -10.91 6.79
N VAL A 175 -2.38 -10.29 5.63
CA VAL A 175 -2.87 -8.92 5.49
C VAL A 175 -4.19 -8.91 4.73
N THR A 176 -5.15 -8.16 5.22
CA THR A 176 -6.38 -7.81 4.49
C THR A 176 -6.47 -6.29 4.39
N MET A 177 -6.56 -5.81 3.17
CA MET A 177 -6.61 -4.38 2.84
C MET A 177 -8.03 -3.82 2.95
N ARG A 178 -8.17 -2.49 2.89
CA ARG A 178 -9.48 -1.82 3.02
C ARG A 178 -10.40 -2.05 1.83
N ASP A 179 -9.83 -2.32 0.66
CA ASP A 179 -10.58 -2.68 -0.56
C ASP A 179 -10.95 -4.18 -0.64
N GLY A 180 -10.68 -4.96 0.42
CA GLY A 180 -11.00 -6.38 0.49
C GLY A 180 -9.91 -7.30 -0.06
N PHE A 181 -8.86 -6.77 -0.69
CA PHE A 181 -7.73 -7.60 -1.16
C PHE A 181 -7.02 -8.24 0.03
N SER A 182 -6.67 -9.53 -0.08
CA SER A 182 -5.95 -10.25 0.97
C SER A 182 -4.73 -10.97 0.42
N LEU A 183 -3.64 -10.96 1.20
CA LEU A 183 -2.39 -11.63 0.83
C LEU A 183 -1.66 -12.19 2.04
N LYS A 184 -0.79 -13.17 1.79
CA LYS A 184 0.22 -13.62 2.74
C LYS A 184 1.56 -13.02 2.34
N LEU A 185 2.24 -12.41 3.30
CA LEU A 185 3.59 -11.90 3.17
C LEU A 185 4.51 -12.79 4.01
N SER A 186 5.40 -13.53 3.37
CA SER A 186 6.37 -14.38 4.08
C SER A 186 7.49 -13.57 4.74
N HIS A 187 8.16 -14.16 5.72
CA HIS A 187 9.37 -13.56 6.31
C HIS A 187 10.45 -13.24 5.25
N GLN A 188 10.61 -14.10 4.24
CA GLN A 188 11.56 -13.91 3.16
C GLN A 188 11.18 -12.71 2.28
N GLU A 189 9.91 -12.60 1.89
CA GLU A 189 9.40 -11.48 1.10
C GLU A 189 9.47 -10.16 1.86
N LEU A 190 9.18 -10.17 3.16
CA LEU A 190 9.37 -8.98 4.01
C LEU A 190 10.84 -8.55 4.03
N ALA A 191 11.76 -9.49 4.26
CA ALA A 191 13.19 -9.20 4.28
C ALA A 191 13.71 -8.70 2.91
N GLU A 192 13.22 -9.28 1.81
CA GLU A 192 13.53 -8.81 0.45
C GLU A 192 12.94 -7.42 0.18
N GLY A 193 11.71 -7.16 0.62
CA GLY A 193 11.05 -5.86 0.52
C GLY A 193 11.80 -4.77 1.29
N ILE A 194 12.26 -5.06 2.50
CA ILE A 194 13.10 -4.15 3.30
C ILE A 194 14.37 -3.76 2.54
N ARG A 195 15.12 -4.74 2.01
CA ARG A 195 16.34 -4.47 1.24
C ARG A 195 16.04 -3.73 -0.06
N GLY A 196 14.93 -4.06 -0.70
CA GLY A 196 14.49 -3.51 -1.97
C GLY A 196 13.94 -2.09 -1.88
N ALA A 197 13.33 -1.71 -0.76
CA ALA A 197 12.75 -0.39 -0.57
C ALA A 197 13.80 0.73 -0.60
N LYS A 198 15.02 0.45 -0.13
CA LYS A 198 16.13 1.41 -0.01
C LYS A 198 15.73 2.74 0.64
N PHE A 199 14.74 2.73 1.52
CA PHE A 199 14.29 3.94 2.21
C PHE A 199 15.40 4.43 3.15
N VAL A 200 15.45 5.75 3.33
CA VAL A 200 16.39 6.40 4.24
C VAL A 200 15.59 7.17 5.27
N GLY A 201 15.87 6.95 6.55
CA GLY A 201 15.14 7.60 7.63
C GLY A 201 15.90 7.60 8.93
N ARG A 202 15.64 8.61 9.76
CA ARG A 202 16.18 8.73 11.13
C ARG A 202 15.23 8.14 12.17
N ASP A 203 13.93 8.09 11.84
CA ASP A 203 12.91 7.47 12.67
C ASP A 203 12.87 5.97 12.33
N LYS A 204 13.50 5.15 13.18
CA LYS A 204 13.60 3.71 12.97
C LYS A 204 12.24 3.01 13.04
N GLU A 205 11.32 3.53 13.86
CA GLU A 205 10.00 2.92 14.05
C GLU A 205 9.09 3.24 12.86
N MET A 206 9.11 4.48 12.37
CA MET A 206 8.43 4.83 11.13
C MET A 206 9.02 4.11 9.91
N LEU A 207 10.34 3.86 9.89
CA LEU A 207 11.00 3.11 8.82
C LEU A 207 10.57 1.63 8.80
N LYS A 208 10.37 0.99 9.97
CA LYS A 208 9.79 -0.36 10.06
C LYS A 208 8.42 -0.41 9.40
N ASP A 209 7.54 0.51 9.79
CA ASP A 209 6.18 0.63 9.25
C ASP A 209 6.20 0.86 7.73
N ALA A 210 7.05 1.78 7.24
CA ALA A 210 7.18 2.08 5.83
C ALA A 210 7.71 0.87 5.01
N HIS A 211 8.70 0.15 5.53
CA HIS A 211 9.20 -1.06 4.86
C HIS A 211 8.15 -2.15 4.78
N PHE A 212 7.35 -2.35 5.84
CA PHE A 212 6.26 -3.30 5.82
C PHE A 212 5.23 -2.95 4.74
N LEU A 213 4.80 -1.68 4.67
CA LEU A 213 3.87 -1.21 3.64
C LEU A 213 4.44 -1.40 2.22
N PHE A 214 5.72 -1.11 2.02
CA PHE A 214 6.39 -1.34 0.74
C PHE A 214 6.37 -2.83 0.36
N ALA A 215 6.69 -3.72 1.30
CA ALA A 215 6.72 -5.16 1.07
C ALA A 215 5.32 -5.69 0.71
N VAL A 216 4.28 -5.24 1.42
CA VAL A 216 2.89 -5.58 1.09
C VAL A 216 2.49 -5.04 -0.28
N SER A 217 2.84 -3.80 -0.61
CA SER A 217 2.61 -3.24 -1.96
C SER A 217 3.33 -4.03 -3.05
N ALA A 218 4.57 -4.45 -2.83
CA ALA A 218 5.31 -5.30 -3.76
C ALA A 218 4.63 -6.67 -3.92
N LYS A 219 4.11 -7.25 -2.83
CA LYS A 219 3.38 -8.52 -2.90
C LYS A 219 2.11 -8.41 -3.73
N ARG A 220 1.34 -7.32 -3.54
CA ARG A 220 0.16 -7.06 -4.37
C ARG A 220 0.54 -6.82 -5.83
N ALA A 221 1.58 -6.03 -6.10
CA ALA A 221 2.12 -5.80 -7.44
C ALA A 221 2.53 -7.12 -8.13
N GLN A 222 3.13 -8.06 -7.40
CA GLN A 222 3.41 -9.40 -7.90
C GLN A 222 2.13 -10.13 -8.33
N MET A 223 1.12 -10.16 -7.45
CA MET A 223 -0.14 -10.89 -7.67
C MET A 223 -0.98 -10.29 -8.80
N GLU A 224 -0.97 -8.96 -8.97
CA GLU A 224 -1.71 -8.24 -10.00
C GLU A 224 -0.88 -8.05 -11.29
N ASN A 225 0.34 -8.60 -11.34
CA ASN A 225 1.26 -8.51 -12.48
C ASN A 225 1.56 -7.06 -12.92
N ASN A 226 1.96 -6.19 -11.99
CA ASN A 226 2.37 -4.82 -12.28
C ASN A 226 3.32 -4.73 -13.48
N ASP A 227 3.08 -3.74 -14.34
CA ASP A 227 3.76 -3.51 -15.63
C ASP A 227 3.75 -4.68 -16.61
N GLY A 228 2.94 -5.71 -16.38
CA GLY A 228 2.94 -6.95 -17.15
C GLY A 228 4.13 -7.87 -16.85
N ARG A 229 4.90 -7.57 -15.79
CA ARG A 229 6.22 -8.17 -15.57
C ARG A 229 6.50 -8.57 -14.11
N ALA A 230 5.71 -8.08 -13.15
CA ALA A 230 5.90 -8.32 -11.73
C ALA A 230 5.52 -9.75 -11.30
N ALA A 231 4.62 -10.45 -12.00
CA ALA A 231 4.20 -11.81 -11.63
C ALA A 231 5.33 -12.85 -11.73
N ARG A 232 6.44 -12.51 -12.43
CA ARG A 232 7.60 -13.39 -12.58
C ARG A 232 8.23 -13.80 -11.25
N SER A 233 8.28 -12.90 -10.28
CA SER A 233 8.78 -13.16 -8.93
C SER A 233 8.53 -11.96 -8.01
N TYR A 234 8.57 -12.17 -6.70
CA TYR A 234 8.51 -11.07 -5.74
C TYR A 234 9.64 -10.05 -5.98
N SER A 235 10.84 -10.53 -6.33
CA SER A 235 11.96 -9.69 -6.75
C SER A 235 11.65 -8.83 -8.00
N ALA A 236 10.91 -9.38 -8.96
CA ALA A 236 10.47 -8.62 -10.13
C ALA A 236 9.47 -7.54 -9.75
N ALA A 237 8.59 -7.79 -8.78
CA ALA A 237 7.66 -6.81 -8.25
C ALA A 237 8.37 -5.70 -7.44
N VAL A 238 9.36 -6.04 -6.61
CA VAL A 238 10.21 -5.05 -5.94
C VAL A 238 10.92 -4.15 -6.97
N ARG A 239 11.36 -4.71 -8.09
CA ARG A 239 11.97 -3.93 -9.19
C ARG A 239 10.99 -3.05 -9.94
N SER A 240 9.72 -3.46 -10.11
CA SER A 240 8.72 -2.58 -10.72
C SER A 240 8.50 -1.36 -9.84
N LEU A 241 8.36 -1.55 -8.53
CA LEU A 241 8.10 -0.42 -7.62
C LEU A 241 9.26 0.60 -7.47
N ASN A 242 10.43 0.32 -8.06
CA ASN A 242 11.66 1.10 -7.94
C ASN A 242 12.13 1.71 -9.28
N ASP A 243 11.43 1.50 -10.39
CA ASP A 243 11.92 1.88 -11.72
C ASP A 243 11.60 3.31 -12.16
N GLY A 244 11.06 4.12 -11.24
CA GLY A 244 10.66 5.51 -11.51
C GLY A 244 9.19 5.68 -11.85
N GLU A 245 8.42 4.58 -11.88
CA GLU A 245 7.04 4.45 -12.34
C GLU A 245 6.45 5.72 -12.98
N ASP A 246 6.63 5.81 -14.30
CA ASP A 246 5.75 6.53 -15.21
C ASP A 246 4.38 5.84 -15.13
N GLU A 247 3.58 6.24 -14.14
CA GLU A 247 2.30 5.61 -13.85
C GLU A 247 1.46 5.52 -15.13
N ARG A 248 1.02 4.31 -15.48
CA ARG A 248 0.00 4.11 -16.51
C ARG A 248 -1.34 4.74 -16.09
N GLY A 249 -1.51 5.08 -14.80
CA GLY A 249 -2.62 5.85 -14.29
C GLY A 249 -2.36 6.40 -12.88
N ALA A 250 -2.73 7.67 -12.69
CA ALA A 250 -2.61 8.42 -11.45
C ALA A 250 -3.15 7.66 -10.21
N GLY A 251 -2.32 7.54 -9.16
CA GLY A 251 -2.71 7.00 -7.85
C GLY A 251 -2.51 5.50 -7.70
N GLU A 252 -1.64 4.89 -8.50
CA GLU A 252 -1.33 3.46 -8.44
C GLU A 252 -0.84 3.04 -7.04
N GLY A 253 -0.02 3.86 -6.39
CA GLY A 253 0.44 3.59 -5.01
C GLY A 253 -0.71 3.43 -4.01
N PHE A 254 -1.80 4.19 -4.16
CA PHE A 254 -3.00 4.03 -3.33
C PHE A 254 -3.76 2.73 -3.64
N LEU A 255 -3.83 2.34 -4.91
CA LEU A 255 -4.39 1.05 -5.30
C LEU A 255 -3.58 -0.10 -4.68
N ARG A 256 -2.24 -0.03 -4.75
CA ARG A 256 -1.35 -1.05 -4.16
C ARG A 256 -1.41 -1.12 -2.64
N LEU A 257 -1.78 -0.02 -1.96
CA LEU A 257 -2.06 0.00 -0.52
C LEU A 257 -3.52 -0.39 -0.19
N GLY A 258 -4.34 -0.68 -1.20
CA GLY A 258 -5.70 -1.15 -1.06
C GLY A 258 -6.64 -0.13 -0.43
N VAL A 259 -6.45 1.14 -0.78
CA VAL A 259 -7.31 2.26 -0.35
C VAL A 259 -8.15 2.82 -1.50
N LYS A 260 -8.51 1.98 -2.47
CA LYS A 260 -9.28 2.35 -3.68
C LYS A 260 -10.58 3.12 -3.38
N ALA A 261 -11.31 2.73 -2.34
CA ALA A 261 -12.55 3.39 -1.92
C ALA A 261 -12.32 4.78 -1.27
N HIS A 262 -11.07 5.11 -0.95
CA HIS A 262 -10.65 6.34 -0.29
C HIS A 262 -9.88 7.26 -1.23
N MET A 263 -9.87 7.01 -2.54
CA MET A 263 -9.16 7.89 -3.47
C MET A 263 -10.10 8.50 -4.51
N LYS A 264 -9.84 9.74 -4.88
CA LYS A 264 -10.63 10.49 -5.86
C LYS A 264 -9.72 11.36 -6.72
N LYS A 265 -9.90 11.32 -8.04
CA LYS A 265 -9.25 12.29 -8.93
C LYS A 265 -9.84 13.68 -8.69
N VAL A 266 -8.97 14.67 -8.50
CA VAL A 266 -9.34 16.06 -8.22
C VAL A 266 -8.50 17.01 -9.07
N PRO A 267 -8.92 18.28 -9.23
CA PRO A 267 -8.01 19.32 -9.72
C PRO A 267 -6.83 19.51 -8.76
N VAL A 268 -5.63 19.80 -9.29
CA VAL A 268 -4.43 20.04 -8.46
C VAL A 268 -4.61 21.20 -7.47
N SER A 269 -5.47 22.17 -7.80
CA SER A 269 -5.82 23.29 -6.93
C SER A 269 -6.51 22.84 -5.64
N GLU A 270 -7.24 21.72 -5.62
CA GLU A 270 -7.85 21.19 -4.40
C GLU A 270 -6.79 20.67 -3.43
N LEU A 271 -5.74 20.02 -3.94
CA LEU A 271 -4.60 19.64 -3.11
C LEU A 271 -3.85 20.88 -2.62
N ALA A 272 -3.64 21.88 -3.49
CA ALA A 272 -2.99 23.14 -3.11
C ALA A 272 -3.73 23.91 -2.01
N LYS A 273 -5.06 23.76 -1.90
CA LYS A 273 -5.88 24.35 -0.83
C LYS A 273 -5.82 23.58 0.51
N GLY A 274 -5.13 22.45 0.56
CA GLY A 274 -4.95 21.68 1.80
C GLY A 274 -5.47 20.25 1.76
N THR A 275 -6.17 19.84 0.69
CA THR A 275 -6.66 18.46 0.58
C THR A 275 -5.47 17.50 0.54
N LEU A 276 -5.53 16.46 1.37
CA LEU A 276 -4.50 15.41 1.41
C LEU A 276 -4.55 14.56 0.14
N GLY A 277 -3.40 14.21 -0.40
CA GLY A 277 -3.35 13.34 -1.57
C GLY A 277 -1.94 13.16 -2.11
N MET A 278 -1.86 12.83 -3.38
CA MET A 278 -0.61 12.83 -4.13
C MET A 278 -0.80 13.45 -5.51
N VAL A 279 0.29 13.96 -6.06
CA VAL A 279 0.35 14.48 -7.43
C VAL A 279 1.36 13.67 -8.21
N ASN A 280 0.91 13.18 -9.35
CA ASN A 280 1.69 12.39 -10.29
C ASN A 280 2.12 13.27 -11.47
N ARG A 281 3.38 13.10 -11.88
CA ARG A 281 4.02 13.75 -13.02
C ARG A 281 4.91 12.72 -13.69
N THR A 282 5.28 12.98 -14.95
CA THR A 282 6.26 12.16 -15.67
C THR A 282 7.53 11.99 -14.83
N GLY A 283 7.85 10.74 -14.50
CA GLY A 283 9.00 10.33 -13.67
C GLY A 283 9.01 10.83 -12.22
N HIS A 284 7.94 11.43 -11.69
CA HIS A 284 7.95 11.92 -10.32
C HIS A 284 6.55 12.05 -9.69
N SER A 285 6.40 11.46 -8.51
CA SER A 285 5.18 11.53 -7.72
C SER A 285 5.50 12.01 -6.31
N VAL A 286 4.64 12.88 -5.78
CA VAL A 286 4.83 13.50 -4.46
C VAL A 286 3.55 13.43 -3.65
N ALA A 287 3.66 13.17 -2.35
CA ALA A 287 2.56 13.39 -1.43
C ALA A 287 2.31 14.89 -1.29
N VAL A 288 1.05 15.29 -1.13
CA VAL A 288 0.67 16.66 -0.78
C VAL A 288 -0.03 16.63 0.57
N ILE A 289 0.56 17.31 1.55
CA ILE A 289 0.09 17.34 2.93
C ILE A 289 -0.12 18.80 3.30
N ASN A 290 -1.36 19.17 3.64
CA ASN A 290 -1.76 20.54 3.95
C ASN A 290 -1.33 21.56 2.89
N GLY A 291 -1.48 21.20 1.61
CA GLY A 291 -1.15 22.07 0.48
C GLY A 291 0.34 22.16 0.17
N ILE A 292 1.19 21.36 0.82
CA ILE A 292 2.65 21.37 0.63
C ILE A 292 3.10 20.02 0.10
N GLU A 293 3.90 20.05 -0.97
CA GLU A 293 4.54 18.85 -1.52
C GLU A 293 5.62 18.29 -0.58
N GLU A 294 5.64 16.98 -0.46
CA GLU A 294 6.67 16.23 0.22
C GLU A 294 7.80 15.91 -0.77
N LEU A 295 8.92 16.62 -0.64
CA LEU A 295 10.07 16.51 -1.55
C LEU A 295 11.26 15.91 -0.80
N TYR A 296 11.50 14.61 -1.03
CA TYR A 296 12.70 13.90 -0.53
C TYR A 296 12.94 14.11 0.97
N GLY A 297 11.90 14.00 1.79
CA GLY A 297 11.97 14.15 3.23
C GLY A 297 11.82 15.58 3.74
N LYS A 298 11.46 16.53 2.87
CA LYS A 298 11.35 17.96 3.19
C LYS A 298 10.03 18.55 2.71
N LYS A 299 9.68 19.69 3.28
CA LYS A 299 8.59 20.55 2.80
C LYS A 299 9.04 21.27 1.52
N GLY A 300 8.30 21.07 0.44
CA GLY A 300 8.44 21.80 -0.81
C GLY A 300 7.54 23.03 -0.86
N GLY A 301 6.97 23.28 -2.04
CA GLY A 301 5.96 24.32 -2.27
C GLY A 301 4.57 23.74 -2.48
N ALA A 302 3.62 24.59 -2.85
CA ALA A 302 2.29 24.14 -3.25
C ALA A 302 2.31 23.45 -4.63
N PRO A 303 1.51 22.39 -4.83
CA PRO A 303 1.44 21.71 -6.11
C PRO A 303 0.78 22.63 -7.16
N ARG A 304 1.39 22.71 -8.35
CA ARG A 304 0.95 23.62 -9.42
C ARG A 304 0.39 22.92 -10.66
N ARG A 305 0.78 21.67 -10.88
CA ARG A 305 0.43 20.87 -12.06
C ARG A 305 0.55 19.37 -11.78
N GLY A 306 -0.01 18.54 -12.65
CA GLY A 306 0.07 17.07 -12.57
C GLY A 306 -1.30 16.44 -12.33
N ASP A 307 -1.37 15.13 -12.43
CA ASP A 307 -2.59 14.39 -12.11
C ASP A 307 -2.71 14.28 -10.59
N ALA A 308 -3.77 14.87 -10.04
CA ALA A 308 -3.97 14.96 -8.61
C ALA A 308 -5.01 13.93 -8.15
N ILE A 309 -4.61 13.14 -7.16
CA ILE A 309 -5.45 12.14 -6.50
C ILE A 309 -5.56 12.53 -5.03
N ALA A 310 -6.77 12.91 -4.60
CA ALA A 310 -7.08 13.13 -3.19
C ALA A 310 -7.29 11.81 -2.46
N LEU A 311 -6.89 11.77 -1.20
CA LEU A 311 -7.15 10.68 -0.26
C LEU A 311 -8.27 11.12 0.70
N VAL A 312 -9.49 10.62 0.48
CA VAL A 312 -10.76 11.04 1.08
C VAL A 312 -11.26 10.14 2.21
#